data_AF-A0A952UYM6-F1
#
_entry.id   AF-A0A952UYM6-F1
#
_cell.length_a   1.000
_cell.length_b   1.000
_cell.length_c   1.000
_cell.angle_alpha   90.00
_cell.angle_beta   90.00
_cell.angle_gamma   90.00
#
_symmetry.space_group_name_H-M   'P 1'
#
loop_
_entity.id
_entity.type
_entity.pdbx_description
1 polymer ?
#
loop_
_entity_poly.entity_id
_entity_poly.type
_entity_poly.pdbx_seq_one_letter_code
_entity_poly.pdbx_strand_id
1 'polypeptide(L)'
;MSVLETYELVMHAAVLEERLAGASAAVAPNPGMDDEKTWLETARRRIAEARDGADDVLFRVLRLPELASARGDLGKRMQGAAVSAIEKLEASIAAVNARSPLLEALFRNLDRERERARRLKREDFDALVQEIEKRLATSYVQRMLGDEAYRPVNRAIAAMRDAYEEWRQVFSPDPLPDEDAARLRDELDEVAQRLDRPMKQALLLAEAALIGEGTLLLKSGILDKPKRRPKAMFREDDATDGE
;
A
#
# COMPACT_ATOMS: atom_id res chain seq x y z
N MET A 1 16.13 8.99 -15.84
CA MET A 1 15.85 8.63 -14.43
C MET A 1 15.96 7.12 -14.35
N SER A 2 16.53 6.54 -13.31
CA SER A 2 16.49 5.07 -13.16
C SER A 2 15.07 4.61 -12.79
N VAL A 3 14.70 3.36 -13.12
CA VAL A 3 13.39 2.78 -12.76
C VAL A 3 13.08 2.92 -11.27
N LEU A 4 14.09 2.74 -10.41
CA LEU A 4 13.96 2.94 -8.97
C LEU A 4 13.69 4.39 -8.60
N GLU A 5 14.38 5.36 -9.22
CA GLU A 5 14.13 6.78 -8.98
C GLU A 5 12.74 7.20 -9.47
N THR A 6 12.30 6.70 -10.63
CA THR A 6 10.94 6.92 -11.15
C THR A 6 9.91 6.37 -10.16
N TYR A 7 10.10 5.13 -9.68
CA TYR A 7 9.25 4.52 -8.66
C TYR A 7 9.20 5.33 -7.35
N GLU A 8 10.36 5.77 -6.85
CA GLU A 8 10.46 6.58 -5.63
C GLU A 8 9.77 7.95 -5.77
N LEU A 9 9.83 8.56 -6.96
CA LEU A 9 9.12 9.81 -7.26
C LEU A 9 7.60 9.62 -7.16
N VAL A 10 7.06 8.57 -7.79
CA VAL A 10 5.63 8.27 -7.77
C VAL A 10 5.17 7.94 -6.33
N MET A 11 5.96 7.18 -5.57
CA MET A 11 5.71 6.94 -4.15
C MET A 11 5.75 8.22 -3.30
N HIS A 12 6.66 9.14 -3.62
CA HIS A 12 6.76 10.42 -2.92
C HIS A 12 5.53 11.29 -3.14
N ALA A 13 4.91 11.24 -4.31
CA ALA A 13 3.65 11.94 -4.56
C ALA A 13 2.54 11.53 -3.57
N ALA A 14 2.47 10.24 -3.22
CA ALA A 14 1.51 9.75 -2.23
C ALA A 14 1.75 10.33 -0.84
N VAL A 15 3.01 10.36 -0.41
CA VAL A 15 3.41 10.96 0.88
C VAL A 15 3.14 12.46 0.89
N LEU A 16 3.39 13.15 -0.22
CA LEU A 16 3.12 14.58 -0.34
C LEU A 16 1.61 14.88 -0.23
N GLU A 17 0.76 14.06 -0.83
CA GLU A 17 -0.70 14.20 -0.69
C GLU A 17 -1.16 14.07 0.77
N GLU A 18 -0.65 13.07 1.50
CA GLU A 18 -0.94 12.88 2.93
C GLU A 18 -0.47 14.08 3.77
N ARG A 19 0.72 14.62 3.48
CA ARG A 19 1.26 15.81 4.15
C ARG A 19 0.43 17.06 3.88
N LEU A 20 -0.03 17.25 2.64
CA LEU A 20 -0.93 18.35 2.27
C LEU A 20 -2.28 18.24 2.99
N ALA A 21 -2.82 17.02 3.12
CA ALA A 21 -4.04 16.79 3.89
C ALA A 21 -3.86 17.14 5.37
N GLY A 22 -2.73 16.73 5.98
CA GLY A 22 -2.38 17.09 7.35
C GLY A 22 -2.22 18.60 7.56
N ALA A 23 -1.55 19.29 6.63
CA ALA A 23 -1.40 20.74 6.67
C ALA A 23 -2.76 21.46 6.53
N SER A 24 -3.62 20.99 5.62
CA SER A 24 -4.97 21.52 5.44
C SER A 24 -5.79 21.40 6.72
N ALA A 25 -5.72 20.25 7.39
CA ALA A 25 -6.40 20.03 8.68
C ALA A 25 -5.86 20.94 9.80
N ALA A 26 -4.56 21.24 9.79
CA ALA A 26 -3.94 22.12 10.77
C ALA A 26 -4.26 23.61 10.57
N VAL A 27 -4.46 24.06 9.33
CA VAL A 27 -4.86 25.45 9.01
C VAL A 27 -6.37 25.66 9.14
N ALA A 28 -7.19 24.61 9.00
CA ALA A 28 -8.65 24.67 9.08
C ALA A 28 -9.23 25.53 10.24
N PRO A 29 -8.76 25.40 11.51
CA PRO A 29 -9.31 26.17 12.62
C PRO A 29 -8.93 27.67 12.63
N ASN A 30 -7.95 28.10 11.82
CA ASN A 30 -7.47 29.48 11.84
C ASN A 30 -8.42 30.40 11.05
N PRO A 31 -8.97 31.46 11.66
CA PRO A 31 -9.79 32.43 10.95
C PRO A 31 -8.94 33.35 10.07
N GLY A 32 -9.50 33.80 8.93
CA GLY A 32 -8.84 34.77 8.04
C GLY A 32 -7.80 34.19 7.08
N MET A 33 -7.76 32.86 6.91
CA MET A 33 -6.83 32.15 6.02
C MET A 33 -7.53 31.47 4.83
N ASP A 34 -8.53 32.13 4.24
CA ASP A 34 -9.40 31.51 3.23
C ASP A 34 -8.65 31.22 1.92
N ASP A 35 -7.72 32.10 1.53
CA ASP A 35 -6.87 31.91 0.35
C ASP A 35 -5.88 30.76 0.56
N GLU A 36 -5.23 30.69 1.73
CA GLU A 36 -4.28 29.64 2.09
C GLU A 36 -4.96 28.26 2.12
N LYS A 37 -6.16 28.17 2.70
CA LYS A 37 -6.97 26.94 2.68
C LYS A 37 -7.29 26.52 1.26
N THR A 38 -7.66 27.48 0.40
CA THR A 38 -7.95 27.22 -1.03
C THR A 38 -6.72 26.74 -1.79
N TRP A 39 -5.55 27.31 -1.52
CA TRP A 39 -4.30 26.89 -2.16
C TRP A 39 -3.87 25.49 -1.73
N LEU A 40 -3.96 25.16 -0.44
CA LEU A 40 -3.64 23.82 0.07
C LEU A 40 -4.59 22.75 -0.52
N GLU A 41 -5.89 23.04 -0.58
CA GLU A 41 -6.86 22.13 -1.18
C GLU A 41 -6.61 21.97 -2.70
N THR A 42 -6.28 23.06 -3.39
CA THR A 42 -5.92 23.01 -4.81
C THR A 42 -4.65 22.19 -5.05
N ALA A 43 -3.64 22.34 -4.18
CA ALA A 43 -2.42 21.55 -4.23
C ALA A 43 -2.72 20.05 -4.06
N ARG A 44 -3.52 19.70 -3.05
CA ARG A 44 -3.94 18.32 -2.77
C ARG A 44 -4.68 17.71 -3.95
N ARG A 45 -5.68 18.42 -4.49
CA ARG A 45 -6.47 17.95 -5.63
C ARG A 45 -5.62 17.69 -6.87
N ARG A 46 -4.68 18.58 -7.19
CA ARG A 46 -3.77 18.40 -8.34
C ARG A 46 -2.95 17.11 -8.25
N ILE A 47 -2.47 16.77 -7.07
CA ILE A 47 -1.74 15.51 -6.85
C ILE A 47 -2.68 14.33 -6.95
N ALA A 48 -3.83 14.37 -6.27
CA ALA A 48 -4.80 13.28 -6.29
C ALA A 48 -5.25 12.93 -7.73
N GLU A 49 -5.58 13.94 -8.53
CA GLU A 49 -5.96 13.76 -9.94
C GLU A 49 -4.81 13.18 -10.79
N ALA A 50 -3.58 13.65 -10.59
CA ALA A 50 -2.42 13.16 -11.33
C ALA A 50 -1.96 11.75 -10.92
N ARG A 51 -2.30 11.34 -9.69
CA ARG A 51 -2.05 10.01 -9.13
C ARG A 51 -3.11 8.98 -9.51
N ASP A 52 -4.19 9.36 -10.18
CA ASP A 52 -5.26 8.42 -10.53
C ASP A 52 -4.71 7.22 -11.30
N GLY A 53 -4.98 6.00 -10.81
CA GLY A 53 -4.44 4.74 -11.35
C GLY A 53 -2.95 4.47 -11.09
N ALA A 54 -2.20 5.36 -10.43
CA ALA A 54 -0.77 5.17 -10.17
C ALA A 54 -0.49 4.01 -9.20
N ASP A 55 -1.40 3.74 -8.27
CA ASP A 55 -1.21 2.68 -7.26
C ASP A 55 -1.20 1.28 -7.90
N ASP A 56 -1.99 1.06 -8.96
CA ASP A 56 -1.97 -0.18 -9.76
C ASP A 56 -0.66 -0.35 -10.52
N VAL A 57 -0.17 0.73 -11.16
CA VAL A 57 1.12 0.70 -11.87
C VAL A 57 2.26 0.42 -10.89
N LEU A 58 2.30 1.12 -9.75
CA LEU A 58 3.26 0.90 -8.66
C LEU A 58 3.26 -0.54 -8.15
N PHE A 59 2.09 -1.18 -8.14
CA PHE A 59 1.94 -2.58 -7.78
C PHE A 59 2.58 -3.50 -8.83
N ARG A 60 2.19 -3.35 -10.11
CA ARG A 60 2.65 -4.24 -11.19
C ARG A 60 4.17 -4.15 -11.43
N VAL A 61 4.73 -2.93 -11.39
CA VAL A 61 6.15 -2.69 -11.64
C VAL A 61 7.07 -3.36 -10.63
N LEU A 62 6.58 -3.74 -9.44
CA LEU A 62 7.39 -4.47 -8.46
C LEU A 62 7.90 -5.81 -8.98
N ARG A 63 7.24 -6.40 -9.97
CA ARG A 63 7.73 -7.63 -10.63
C ARG A 63 9.01 -7.39 -11.42
N LEU A 64 9.33 -6.14 -11.75
CA LEU A 64 10.59 -5.79 -12.41
C LEU A 64 11.80 -6.11 -11.53
N PRO A 65 12.88 -6.66 -12.09
CA PRO A 65 14.09 -7.01 -11.34
C PRO A 65 14.78 -5.78 -10.73
N GLU A 66 14.70 -4.61 -11.36
CA GLU A 66 15.28 -3.35 -10.88
C GLU A 66 14.70 -2.90 -9.53
N LEU A 67 13.49 -3.35 -9.21
CA LEU A 67 12.78 -3.01 -7.98
C LEU A 67 12.86 -4.11 -6.92
N ALA A 68 13.75 -5.10 -7.06
CA ALA A 68 13.91 -6.18 -6.09
C ALA A 68 14.16 -5.66 -4.66
N SER A 69 14.94 -4.58 -4.50
CA SER A 69 15.18 -3.92 -3.21
C SER A 69 13.97 -3.16 -2.68
N ALA A 70 13.04 -2.77 -3.55
CA ALA A 70 11.81 -2.05 -3.20
C ALA A 70 10.66 -2.97 -2.72
N ARG A 71 10.69 -4.24 -3.14
CA ARG A 71 9.68 -5.26 -2.78
C ARG A 71 9.53 -5.46 -1.27
N GLY A 72 10.61 -5.30 -0.49
CA GLY A 72 10.58 -5.53 0.96
C GLY A 72 9.66 -4.57 1.73
N ASP A 73 9.69 -3.27 1.39
CA ASP A 73 8.91 -2.25 2.10
C ASP A 73 7.46 -2.19 1.61
N LEU A 74 7.24 -2.28 0.30
CA LEU A 74 5.87 -2.31 -0.23
C LEU A 74 5.19 -3.66 0.05
N GLY A 75 5.96 -4.75 0.10
CA GLY A 75 5.52 -6.06 0.58
C GLY A 75 4.90 -6.01 1.97
N LYS A 76 5.49 -5.24 2.90
CA LYS A 76 4.91 -5.00 4.23
C LYS A 76 3.61 -4.21 4.16
N ARG A 77 3.53 -3.19 3.30
CA ARG A 77 2.29 -2.41 3.11
C ARG A 77 1.16 -3.28 2.56
N MET A 78 1.47 -4.10 1.55
CA MET A 78 0.54 -5.04 0.94
C MET A 78 0.10 -6.13 1.89
N GLN A 79 1.03 -6.70 2.67
CA GLN A 79 0.70 -7.59 3.77
C GLN A 79 -0.25 -6.90 4.75
N GLY A 80 -0.04 -5.62 5.04
CA GLY A 80 -0.98 -4.80 5.82
C GLY A 80 -2.37 -4.68 5.19
N ALA A 81 -2.47 -4.53 3.87
CA ALA A 81 -3.74 -4.47 3.15
C ALA A 81 -4.48 -5.82 3.19
N ALA A 82 -3.77 -6.91 2.90
CA ALA A 82 -4.29 -8.28 2.99
C ALA A 82 -4.73 -8.63 4.42
N VAL A 83 -3.96 -8.25 5.45
CA VAL A 83 -4.36 -8.39 6.85
C VAL A 83 -5.62 -7.59 7.15
N SER A 84 -5.74 -6.36 6.66
CA SER A 84 -6.95 -5.55 6.85
C SER A 84 -8.18 -6.19 6.20
N ALA A 85 -8.00 -6.88 5.06
CA ALA A 85 -9.07 -7.64 4.43
C ALA A 85 -9.49 -8.87 5.26
N ILE A 86 -8.54 -9.55 5.90
CA ILE A 86 -8.82 -10.66 6.86
C ILE A 86 -9.55 -10.14 8.10
N GLU A 87 -9.12 -9.02 8.67
CA GLU A 87 -9.79 -8.35 9.80
C GLU A 87 -11.24 -7.96 9.42
N LYS A 88 -11.44 -7.47 8.19
CA LYS A 88 -12.78 -7.15 7.65
C LYS A 88 -13.65 -8.39 7.44
N LEU A 89 -13.06 -9.52 7.02
CA LEU A 89 -13.76 -10.80 6.91
C LEU A 89 -14.31 -11.23 8.28
N GLU A 90 -13.47 -11.21 9.31
CA GLU A 90 -13.89 -11.51 10.69
C GLU A 90 -15.02 -10.58 11.15
N ALA A 91 -14.84 -9.27 10.98
CA ALA A 91 -15.84 -8.28 11.37
C ALA A 91 -17.18 -8.51 10.63
N SER A 92 -17.13 -8.90 9.36
CA SER A 92 -18.33 -9.20 8.55
C SER A 92 -19.07 -10.43 9.07
N ILE A 93 -18.35 -11.45 9.52
CA ILE A 93 -18.95 -12.66 10.12
C ILE A 93 -19.58 -12.31 11.48
N ALA A 94 -18.86 -11.55 12.32
CA ALA A 94 -19.34 -11.13 13.63
C ALA A 94 -20.57 -10.21 13.54
N ALA A 95 -20.68 -9.41 12.48
CA ALA A 95 -21.85 -8.56 12.21
C ALA A 95 -23.12 -9.37 11.89
N VAL A 96 -23.00 -10.54 11.28
CA VAL A 96 -24.14 -11.46 11.06
C VAL A 96 -24.53 -12.10 12.40
N ASN A 97 -23.54 -12.65 13.11
CA ASN A 97 -23.73 -13.20 14.45
C ASN A 97 -22.39 -13.18 15.21
N ALA A 98 -22.34 -12.47 16.33
CA ALA A 98 -21.13 -12.33 17.14
C ALA A 98 -20.60 -13.67 17.71
N ARG A 99 -21.46 -14.69 17.82
CA ARG A 99 -21.12 -16.05 18.23
C ARG A 99 -21.24 -17.05 17.08
N SER A 100 -21.07 -16.57 15.85
CA SER A 100 -21.14 -17.40 14.65
C SER A 100 -20.15 -18.57 14.75
N PRO A 101 -20.60 -19.84 14.57
CA PRO A 101 -19.71 -20.99 14.49
C PRO A 101 -18.67 -20.88 13.37
N LEU A 102 -18.89 -19.99 12.41
CA LEU A 102 -17.96 -19.70 11.32
C LEU A 102 -16.68 -18.99 11.81
N LEU A 103 -16.76 -18.19 12.88
CA LEU A 103 -15.59 -17.57 13.50
C LEU A 103 -14.65 -18.63 14.08
N GLU A 104 -15.22 -19.58 14.83
CA GLU A 104 -14.51 -20.76 15.34
C GLU A 104 -13.94 -21.60 14.18
N ALA A 105 -14.75 -21.89 13.16
CA ALA A 105 -14.31 -22.73 12.05
C ALA A 105 -13.15 -22.14 11.24
N LEU A 106 -13.10 -20.81 11.09
CA LEU A 106 -12.06 -20.14 10.31
C LEU A 106 -10.85 -19.74 11.15
N PHE A 107 -11.06 -19.14 12.32
CA PHE A 107 -10.00 -18.44 13.04
C PHE A 107 -9.51 -19.14 14.31
N ARG A 108 -10.13 -20.25 14.72
CA ARG A 108 -9.68 -20.99 15.91
C ARG A 108 -8.21 -21.36 15.82
N ASN A 109 -7.49 -21.07 16.90
CA ASN A 109 -6.03 -21.25 17.05
C ASN A 109 -5.17 -20.35 16.15
N LEU A 110 -5.74 -19.41 15.41
CA LEU A 110 -4.99 -18.46 14.58
C LEU A 110 -4.89 -17.06 15.22
N ASP A 111 -5.53 -16.81 16.37
CA ASP A 111 -5.63 -15.47 16.97
C ASP A 111 -4.25 -14.81 17.16
N ARG A 112 -3.28 -15.56 17.69
CA ARG A 112 -1.91 -15.05 17.92
C ARG A 112 -1.18 -14.71 16.62
N GLU A 113 -1.38 -15.51 15.57
CA GLU A 113 -0.75 -15.31 14.27
C GLU A 113 -1.39 -14.14 13.55
N ARG A 114 -2.72 -14.01 13.65
CA ARG A 114 -3.51 -12.89 13.12
C ARG A 114 -3.16 -11.56 13.76
N GLU A 115 -3.05 -11.51 15.09
CA GLU A 115 -2.60 -10.30 15.82
C GLU A 115 -1.21 -9.84 15.37
N ARG A 116 -0.34 -10.79 15.00
CA ARG A 116 1.02 -10.52 14.54
C ARG A 116 1.14 -10.52 13.03
N ALA A 117 0.05 -10.70 12.27
CA ALA A 117 0.10 -10.99 10.84
C ALA A 117 0.77 -9.85 10.05
N ARG A 118 0.68 -8.61 10.51
CA ARG A 118 1.36 -7.45 9.90
C ARG A 118 2.89 -7.49 10.04
N ARG A 119 3.42 -8.31 10.95
CA ARG A 119 4.85 -8.43 11.31
C ARG A 119 5.41 -9.82 11.02
N LEU A 120 4.58 -10.76 10.58
CA LEU A 120 5.02 -12.09 10.19
C LEU A 120 6.00 -12.00 9.02
N LYS A 121 6.91 -12.97 8.93
CA LYS A 121 7.71 -13.16 7.72
C LYS A 121 6.78 -13.55 6.57
N ARG A 122 7.27 -13.37 5.35
CA ARG A 122 6.51 -13.65 4.13
C ARG A 122 5.98 -15.08 4.13
N GLU A 123 6.83 -16.05 4.42
CA GLU A 123 6.48 -17.48 4.39
C GLU A 123 5.41 -17.81 5.45
N ASP A 124 5.53 -17.23 6.64
CA ASP A 124 4.58 -17.43 7.74
C ASP A 124 3.22 -16.78 7.42
N PHE A 125 3.22 -15.61 6.77
CA PHE A 125 2.01 -14.96 6.32
C PHE A 125 1.31 -15.76 5.20
N ASP A 126 2.08 -16.27 4.23
CA ASP A 126 1.57 -17.12 3.17
C ASP A 126 0.88 -18.37 3.73
N ALA A 127 1.52 -19.05 4.69
CA ALA A 127 0.98 -20.22 5.37
C ALA A 127 -0.32 -19.90 6.14
N LEU A 128 -0.39 -18.76 6.82
CA LEU A 128 -1.58 -18.29 7.53
C LEU A 128 -2.77 -18.14 6.57
N VAL A 129 -2.58 -17.46 5.43
CA VAL A 129 -3.67 -17.23 4.48
C VAL A 129 -4.11 -18.53 3.81
N GLN A 130 -3.17 -19.40 3.43
CA GLN A 130 -3.49 -20.72 2.88
C GLN A 130 -4.31 -21.59 3.85
N GLU A 131 -4.01 -21.54 5.15
CA GLU A 131 -4.78 -22.27 6.16
C GLU A 131 -6.22 -21.71 6.27
N ILE A 132 -6.39 -20.38 6.19
CA ILE A 132 -7.73 -19.75 6.13
C ILE A 132 -8.48 -20.19 4.86
N GLU A 133 -7.83 -20.18 3.69
CA GLU A 133 -8.43 -20.62 2.43
C GLU A 133 -8.83 -22.10 2.46
N LYS A 134 -7.98 -22.95 3.04
CA LYS A 134 -8.27 -24.37 3.23
C LYS A 134 -9.50 -24.56 4.12
N ARG A 135 -9.63 -23.80 5.21
CA ARG A 135 -10.81 -23.84 6.08
C ARG A 135 -12.05 -23.34 5.36
N LEU A 136 -11.94 -22.27 4.58
CA LEU A 136 -13.02 -21.77 3.71
C LEU A 136 -13.50 -22.83 2.71
N ALA A 137 -12.60 -23.65 2.18
CA ALA A 137 -12.93 -24.71 1.23
C ALA A 137 -13.61 -25.95 1.87
N THR A 138 -13.66 -26.04 3.20
CA THR A 138 -14.29 -27.19 3.86
C THR A 138 -15.81 -27.23 3.63
N SER A 139 -16.36 -28.42 3.45
CA SER A 139 -17.81 -28.61 3.19
C SER A 139 -18.71 -28.03 4.29
N TYR A 140 -18.22 -28.00 5.54
CA TYR A 140 -18.93 -27.38 6.66
C TYR A 140 -19.08 -25.87 6.47
N VAL A 141 -17.98 -25.17 6.18
CA VAL A 141 -17.97 -23.72 5.94
C VAL A 141 -18.76 -23.37 4.69
N GLN A 142 -18.59 -24.12 3.60
CA GLN A 142 -19.35 -23.91 2.36
C GLN A 142 -20.86 -24.03 2.57
N ARG A 143 -21.31 -24.98 3.41
CA ARG A 143 -22.73 -25.11 3.75
C ARG A 143 -23.25 -23.91 4.53
N MET A 144 -22.47 -23.37 5.48
CA MET A 144 -22.84 -22.17 6.22
C MET A 144 -22.91 -20.93 5.32
N LEU A 145 -21.94 -20.76 4.42
CA LEU A 145 -21.87 -19.63 3.48
C LEU A 145 -22.97 -19.65 2.41
N GLY A 146 -23.63 -20.80 2.22
CA GLY A 146 -24.79 -20.96 1.35
C GLY A 146 -26.10 -20.40 1.93
N ASP A 147 -26.13 -20.11 3.23
CA ASP A 147 -27.27 -19.44 3.86
C ASP A 147 -27.29 -17.95 3.48
N GLU A 148 -28.49 -17.43 3.18
CA GLU A 148 -28.69 -16.05 2.76
C GLU A 148 -28.20 -15.03 3.79
N ALA A 149 -28.24 -15.38 5.09
CA ALA A 149 -27.71 -14.54 6.16
C ALA A 149 -26.21 -14.21 6.00
N TYR A 150 -25.45 -15.10 5.35
CA TYR A 150 -24.00 -14.95 5.15
C TYR A 150 -23.62 -14.34 3.79
N ARG A 151 -24.60 -13.91 2.96
CA ARG A 151 -24.31 -13.25 1.66
C ARG A 151 -23.32 -12.07 1.77
N PRO A 152 -23.35 -11.20 2.80
CA PRO A 152 -22.34 -10.14 2.98
C PRO A 152 -20.93 -10.67 3.22
N VAL A 153 -20.79 -11.82 3.87
CA VAL A 153 -19.50 -12.47 4.16
C VAL A 153 -18.82 -12.92 2.87
N ASN A 154 -19.58 -13.38 1.87
CA ASN A 154 -19.03 -13.78 0.56
C ASN A 154 -18.30 -12.61 -0.15
N ARG A 155 -18.77 -11.36 0.01
CA ARG A 155 -18.05 -10.19 -0.51
C ARG A 155 -16.73 -9.94 0.20
N ALA A 156 -16.71 -10.15 1.53
CA ALA A 156 -15.49 -10.01 2.31
C ALA A 156 -14.47 -11.13 1.99
N ILE A 157 -14.94 -12.35 1.73
CA ILE A 157 -14.10 -13.46 1.25
C ILE A 157 -13.47 -13.13 -0.10
N ALA A 158 -14.25 -12.60 -1.05
CA ALA A 158 -13.72 -12.19 -2.35
C ALA A 158 -12.64 -11.12 -2.19
N ALA A 159 -12.91 -10.05 -1.44
CA ALA A 159 -11.94 -8.99 -1.19
C ALA A 159 -10.65 -9.49 -0.49
N MET A 160 -10.76 -10.46 0.42
CA MET A 160 -9.60 -11.09 1.05
C MET A 160 -8.77 -11.89 0.03
N ARG A 161 -9.41 -12.65 -0.86
CA ARG A 161 -8.74 -13.40 -1.92
C ARG A 161 -8.03 -12.49 -2.90
N ASP A 162 -8.69 -11.42 -3.34
CA ASP A 162 -8.12 -10.45 -4.27
C ASP A 162 -6.85 -9.81 -3.66
N ALA A 163 -6.93 -9.34 -2.41
CA ALA A 163 -5.78 -8.75 -1.71
C ALA A 163 -4.62 -9.73 -1.48
N TYR A 164 -4.93 -11.02 -1.23
CA TYR A 164 -3.90 -12.05 -1.08
C TYR A 164 -3.25 -12.46 -2.41
N GLU A 165 -4.04 -12.58 -3.48
CA GLU A 165 -3.53 -12.89 -4.81
C GLU A 165 -2.61 -11.75 -5.31
N GLU A 166 -3.02 -10.50 -5.13
CA GLU A 166 -2.16 -9.33 -5.40
C GLU A 166 -0.83 -9.45 -4.62
N TRP A 167 -0.91 -9.68 -3.31
CA TRP A 167 0.28 -9.88 -2.47
C TRP A 167 1.19 -11.00 -3.00
N ARG A 168 0.61 -12.14 -3.37
CA ARG A 168 1.36 -13.29 -3.87
C ARG A 168 2.04 -13.02 -5.21
N GLN A 169 1.37 -12.33 -6.14
CA GLN A 169 1.92 -12.03 -7.47
C GLN A 169 3.19 -11.20 -7.44
N VAL A 170 3.32 -10.27 -6.48
CA VAL A 170 4.54 -9.47 -6.28
C VAL A 170 5.74 -10.32 -5.89
N PHE A 171 5.50 -11.44 -5.20
CA PHE A 171 6.52 -12.39 -4.80
C PHE A 171 6.61 -13.61 -5.71
N SER A 172 5.92 -13.60 -6.86
CA SER A 172 5.97 -14.71 -7.80
C SER A 172 7.42 -14.94 -8.25
N PRO A 173 7.92 -16.19 -8.20
CA PRO A 173 9.25 -16.52 -8.69
C PRO A 173 9.32 -16.48 -10.23
N ASP A 174 8.17 -16.47 -10.91
CA ASP A 174 8.12 -16.53 -12.37
C ASP A 174 8.57 -15.20 -12.98
N PRO A 175 9.62 -15.23 -13.84
CA PRO A 175 10.13 -14.04 -14.48
C PRO A 175 9.06 -13.42 -15.38
N LEU A 176 8.98 -12.10 -15.37
CA LEU A 176 8.10 -11.37 -16.25
C LEU A 176 8.63 -11.47 -17.69
N PRO A 177 7.79 -11.73 -18.71
CA PRO A 177 8.22 -11.67 -20.10
C PRO A 177 8.84 -10.30 -20.44
N ASP A 178 9.87 -10.29 -21.29
CA ASP A 178 10.61 -9.06 -21.59
C ASP A 178 9.73 -7.94 -22.16
N GLU A 179 8.73 -8.29 -22.98
CA GLU A 179 7.77 -7.34 -23.55
C GLU A 179 6.89 -6.71 -22.46
N ASP A 180 6.39 -7.51 -21.52
CA ASP A 180 5.60 -7.01 -20.38
C ASP A 180 6.46 -6.16 -19.46
N ALA A 181 7.72 -6.53 -19.25
CA ALA A 181 8.66 -5.75 -18.46
C ALA A 181 8.97 -4.39 -19.11
N ALA A 182 9.14 -4.34 -20.43
CA ALA A 182 9.31 -3.08 -21.16
C ALA A 182 8.07 -2.19 -21.01
N ARG A 183 6.88 -2.75 -21.24
CA ARG A 183 5.61 -2.02 -21.09
C ARG A 183 5.44 -1.45 -19.67
N LEU A 184 5.76 -2.21 -18.62
CA LEU A 184 5.67 -1.71 -17.25
C LEU A 184 6.64 -0.56 -16.95
N ARG A 185 7.84 -0.57 -17.54
CA ARG A 185 8.79 0.56 -17.40
C ARG A 185 8.23 1.81 -18.07
N ASP A 186 7.67 1.67 -19.26
CA ASP A 186 7.06 2.77 -20.00
C ASP A 186 5.85 3.34 -19.24
N GLU A 187 4.95 2.49 -18.75
CA GLU A 187 3.80 2.90 -17.93
C GLU A 187 4.24 3.65 -16.65
N LEU A 188 5.30 3.19 -15.99
CA LEU A 188 5.84 3.87 -14.81
C LEU A 188 6.40 5.25 -15.14
N ASP A 189 7.15 5.36 -16.24
CA ASP A 189 7.71 6.62 -16.71
C ASP A 189 6.59 7.60 -17.14
N GLU A 190 5.53 7.12 -17.79
CA GLU A 190 4.35 7.93 -18.13
C GLU A 190 3.66 8.51 -16.88
N VAL A 191 3.46 7.69 -15.84
CA VAL A 191 2.89 8.14 -14.56
C VAL A 191 3.79 9.19 -13.91
N ALA A 192 5.10 8.99 -13.89
CA ALA A 192 6.04 9.95 -13.34
C ALA A 192 6.06 11.28 -14.11
N GLN A 193 6.02 11.24 -15.44
CA GLN A 193 5.92 12.44 -16.27
C GLN A 193 4.62 13.20 -16.00
N ARG A 194 3.50 12.49 -15.82
CA ARG A 194 2.22 13.09 -15.46
C ARG A 194 2.25 13.77 -14.10
N LEU A 195 3.06 13.27 -13.16
CA LEU A 195 3.20 13.81 -11.81
C LEU A 195 4.17 15.00 -11.68
N ASP A 196 5.16 15.14 -12.57
CA ASP A 196 6.24 16.13 -12.45
C ASP A 196 5.72 17.57 -12.28
N ARG A 197 4.82 18.02 -13.15
CA ARG A 197 4.25 19.37 -13.09
C ARG A 197 3.28 19.56 -11.91
N PRO A 198 2.29 18.67 -11.68
CA PRO A 198 1.40 18.76 -10.52
C PRO A 198 2.13 18.82 -9.18
N MET A 199 3.18 18.01 -8.99
CA MET A 199 3.97 18.03 -7.76
C MET A 199 4.66 19.38 -7.54
N LYS A 200 5.31 19.94 -8.57
CA LYS A 200 5.93 21.28 -8.48
C LYS A 200 4.90 22.36 -8.15
N GLN A 201 3.74 22.32 -8.80
CA GLN A 201 2.65 23.26 -8.54
C GLN A 201 2.12 23.14 -7.11
N ALA A 202 1.94 21.91 -6.63
CA ALA A 202 1.47 21.65 -5.28
C ALA A 202 2.45 22.14 -4.21
N LEU A 203 3.76 21.93 -4.40
CA LEU A 203 4.79 22.45 -3.51
C LEU A 203 4.76 23.98 -3.44
N LEU A 204 4.71 24.67 -4.59
CA LEU A 204 4.66 26.14 -4.64
C LEU A 204 3.40 26.70 -3.99
N LEU A 205 2.24 26.05 -4.19
CA LEU A 205 0.99 26.43 -3.54
C LEU A 205 1.05 26.25 -2.02
N ALA A 206 1.65 25.15 -1.56
CA ALA A 206 1.82 24.88 -0.13
C ALA A 206 2.82 25.85 0.53
N GLU A 207 3.92 26.18 -0.15
CA GLU A 207 4.87 27.21 0.30
C GLU A 207 4.20 28.57 0.43
N ALA A 208 3.44 28.98 -0.59
CA ALA A 208 2.69 30.23 -0.56
C ALA A 208 1.66 30.25 0.59
N ALA A 209 0.92 29.15 0.79
CA ALA A 209 -0.10 29.05 1.82
C ALA A 209 0.47 29.07 3.25
N LEU A 210 1.70 28.63 3.45
CA LEU A 210 2.29 28.47 4.78
C LEU A 210 3.44 29.46 5.05
N ILE A 211 3.63 30.47 4.21
CA ILE A 211 4.74 31.42 4.34
C ILE A 211 4.67 32.21 5.65
N GLY A 212 3.46 32.56 6.10
CA GLY A 212 3.20 33.19 7.41
C GLY A 212 3.22 32.22 8.59
N GLU A 213 3.15 30.91 8.31
CA GLU A 213 3.05 29.83 9.29
C GLU A 213 4.29 28.92 9.22
N GLY A 214 5.49 29.52 9.28
CA GLY A 214 6.75 28.79 9.08
C GLY A 214 6.96 27.58 9.99
N THR A 215 6.41 27.61 11.22
CA THR A 215 6.47 26.45 12.12
C THR A 215 5.57 25.30 11.65
N LEU A 216 4.42 25.60 11.03
CA LEU A 216 3.53 24.59 10.47
C LEU A 216 4.12 24.00 9.19
N LEU A 217 4.73 24.83 8.34
CA LEU A 217 5.45 24.37 7.15
C LEU A 217 6.53 23.35 7.51
N LEU A 218 7.36 23.64 8.52
CA LEU A 218 8.38 22.70 9.00
C LEU A 218 7.77 21.41 9.57
N LYS A 219 6.72 21.51 10.41
CA LYS A 219 6.07 20.35 11.02
C LYS A 219 5.35 19.45 9.99
N SER A 220 4.84 20.04 8.92
CA SER A 220 4.12 19.31 7.86
C SER A 220 5.03 18.40 7.04
N GLY A 221 6.34 18.69 7.00
CA GLY A 221 7.31 17.96 6.19
C GLY A 221 7.06 18.03 4.69
N ILE A 222 6.21 18.94 4.19
CA ILE A 222 5.87 19.09 2.75
C ILE A 222 7.13 19.25 1.89
N LEU A 223 8.11 20.01 2.39
CA LEU A 223 9.37 20.29 1.70
C LEU A 223 10.47 19.25 1.94
N ASP A 224 10.19 18.22 2.74
CA ASP A 224 11.16 17.15 2.97
C ASP A 224 11.35 16.35 1.69
N LYS A 225 12.60 16.28 1.23
CA LYS A 225 12.98 15.38 0.14
C LYS A 225 12.59 13.94 0.48
N PRO A 226 12.22 13.13 -0.52
CA PRO A 226 12.03 11.70 -0.30
C PRO A 226 13.29 11.13 0.35
N LYS A 227 13.14 10.45 1.48
CA LYS A 227 14.25 9.77 2.13
C LYS A 227 14.75 8.70 1.17
N ARG A 228 15.91 8.94 0.53
CA ARG A 228 16.59 7.92 -0.27
C ARG A 228 16.80 6.70 0.60
N ARG A 229 16.41 5.52 0.12
CA ARG A 229 16.71 4.26 0.81
C ARG A 229 18.23 4.20 1.03
N PRO A 230 18.70 3.78 2.22
CA PRO A 230 20.11 3.47 2.37
C PRO A 230 20.46 2.42 1.31
N LYS A 231 21.44 2.75 0.45
CA LYS A 231 21.96 1.82 -0.55
C LYS A 231 22.35 0.56 0.20
N ALA A 232 21.65 -0.55 -0.03
CA ALA A 232 22.04 -1.82 0.55
C ALA A 232 23.50 -2.05 0.14
N MET A 233 24.42 -1.95 1.11
CA MET A 233 25.78 -2.41 0.89
C MET A 233 25.63 -3.91 0.65
N PHE A 234 25.61 -4.30 -0.62
CA PHE A 234 25.99 -5.65 -1.01
C PHE A 234 27.39 -5.85 -0.47
N ARG A 235 27.48 -6.53 0.66
CA ARG A 235 28.71 -7.11 1.14
C ARG A 235 28.93 -8.31 0.23
N GLU A 236 29.70 -8.10 -0.84
CA GLU A 236 30.37 -9.16 -1.57
C GLU A 236 31.34 -9.83 -0.58
N ASP A 237 30.83 -10.77 0.21
CA ASP A 237 31.68 -11.76 0.84
C ASP A 237 31.79 -12.90 -0.19
N ASP A 238 32.72 -12.73 -1.13
CA ASP A 238 33.24 -13.81 -1.96
C ASP A 238 34.75 -13.61 -2.11
N ALA A 239 35.52 -14.38 -1.34
CA ALA A 239 36.82 -14.97 -1.69
C ALA A 239 37.65 -15.34 -0.44
N THR A 240 38.04 -16.62 -0.38
CA THR A 240 39.32 -17.18 0.14
C THR A 240 39.60 -17.07 1.64
N ASP A 241 39.89 -18.12 2.42
CA ASP A 241 40.69 -19.33 2.15
C ASP A 241 40.17 -20.54 2.94
N GLY A 242 40.09 -21.68 2.26
CA GLY A 242 40.21 -22.98 2.90
C GLY A 242 41.61 -23.51 2.65
N GLU A 243 42.38 -23.65 3.73
CA GLU A 243 43.37 -24.69 3.97
C GLU A 243 43.42 -24.97 5.49
#